data_AF-A0A1G2USD7-F1
#
_entry.id   AF-A0A1G2USD7-F1
#
_cell.length_a   1.000
_cell.length_b   1.000
_cell.length_c   1.000
_cell.angle_alpha   90.00
_cell.angle_beta   90.00
_cell.angle_gamma   90.00
#
_symmetry.space_group_name_H-M   'P 1'
#
loop_
_entity.id
_entity.type
_entity.pdbx_description
1 polymer ?
#
loop_
_entity_poly.entity_id
_entity_poly.type
_entity_poly.pdbx_seq_one_letter_code
_entity_poly.pdbx_strand_id
1 'polypeptide(L)'
;MKNMIKKISIISSILLPATSLAALDGLRSFLTTFGGLLNQAITIVFGLAVVYFFWGIGQFVLHAGDQKMRDEGKKKILWGVIALFVMVSIWGIVKFIGDTLGVETDIPGGLPAPDFRGDVVLPPGDRT
;
A
#
# COMPACT_ATOMS: atom_id res chain seq x y z
N MET A 1 19.63 21.33 52.80
CA MET A 1 18.70 20.32 52.24
C MET A 1 17.82 20.85 51.09
N LYS A 2 17.29 22.08 51.12
CA LYS A 2 16.42 22.65 50.06
C LYS A 2 16.98 22.64 48.62
N ASN A 3 18.31 22.70 48.44
CA ASN A 3 18.93 22.73 47.10
C ASN A 3 19.04 21.35 46.42
N MET A 4 18.87 20.25 47.13
CA MET A 4 18.92 18.90 46.55
C MET A 4 17.58 18.49 45.93
N ILE A 5 16.46 18.89 46.55
CA ILE A 5 15.10 18.63 46.04
C ILE A 5 14.85 19.38 44.71
N LYS A 6 15.36 20.60 44.57
CA LYS A 6 15.28 21.38 43.32
C LYS A 6 16.07 20.74 42.17
N LYS A 7 17.21 20.10 42.45
CA LYS A 7 18.02 19.38 41.46
C LYS A 7 17.36 18.08 40.99
N ILE A 8 16.68 17.36 41.89
CA ILE A 8 15.92 16.14 41.56
C ILE A 8 14.70 16.46 40.68
N SER A 9 14.03 17.59 40.91
CA SER A 9 12.91 18.04 40.07
C SER A 9 13.34 18.38 38.62
N ILE A 10 14.55 18.89 38.41
CA ILE A 10 15.09 19.20 37.07
C ILE A 10 15.45 17.93 36.29
N ILE A 11 15.95 16.89 36.97
CA ILE A 11 16.32 15.62 36.34
C ILE A 11 15.09 14.85 35.82
N SER A 12 13.96 14.89 36.54
CA SER A 12 12.71 14.24 36.12
C SER A 12 12.13 14.82 34.81
N SER A 13 12.24 16.14 34.60
CA SER A 13 11.80 16.80 33.36
C SER A 13 12.61 16.40 32.12
N ILE A 14 13.82 15.86 32.30
CA ILE A 14 14.69 15.42 31.21
C ILE A 14 14.48 13.93 30.86
N LEU A 15 13.91 13.12 31.76
CA LEU A 15 13.61 11.71 31.50
C LEU A 15 12.22 11.46 30.87
N LEU A 16 11.25 12.38 31.06
CA LEU A 16 9.91 12.27 30.44
C LEU A 16 9.93 12.28 28.89
N PRO A 17 10.78 13.07 28.21
CA PRO A 17 10.89 13.00 26.75
C PRO A 17 11.47 11.67 26.27
N ALA A 18 12.38 11.05 27.02
CA ALA A 18 13.06 9.82 26.59
C ALA A 18 12.13 8.61 26.53
N THR A 19 11.17 8.50 27.47
CA THR A 19 10.15 7.44 27.42
C THR A 19 9.09 7.71 26.35
N SER A 20 8.77 8.98 26.08
CA SER A 20 7.91 9.36 24.94
C SER A 20 8.57 9.09 23.58
N LEU A 21 9.89 9.25 23.48
CA LEU A 21 10.67 8.96 22.26
C LEU A 21 10.78 7.44 22.03
N ALA A 22 11.03 6.65 23.09
CA ALA A 22 11.07 5.19 22.98
C ALA A 22 9.69 4.58 22.66
N ALA A 23 8.60 5.14 23.21
CA ALA A 23 7.24 4.73 22.85
C ALA A 23 6.90 5.05 21.39
N LEU A 24 7.40 6.18 20.87
CA LEU A 24 7.23 6.56 19.48
C LEU A 24 7.99 5.61 18.54
N ASP A 25 9.21 5.19 18.89
CA ASP A 25 9.97 4.21 18.11
C ASP A 25 9.28 2.84 18.07
N GLY A 26 8.74 2.37 19.20
CA GLY A 26 7.95 1.13 19.24
C GLY A 26 6.72 1.20 18.34
N LEU A 27 5.98 2.32 18.37
CA LEU A 27 4.83 2.54 17.50
C LEU A 27 5.23 2.61 16.02
N ARG A 28 6.30 3.35 15.69
CA ARG A 28 6.84 3.43 14.33
C ARG A 28 7.23 2.06 13.81
N SER A 29 7.96 1.27 14.60
CA SER A 29 8.36 -0.10 14.26
C SER A 29 7.16 -1.00 14.02
N PHE A 30 6.10 -0.87 14.83
CA PHE A 30 4.87 -1.62 14.63
C PHE A 30 4.17 -1.23 13.33
N LEU A 31 4.02 0.07 13.06
CA LEU A 31 3.38 0.59 11.84
C LEU A 31 4.16 0.23 10.58
N THR A 32 5.49 0.27 10.60
CA THR A 32 6.32 -0.11 9.45
C THR A 32 6.26 -1.61 9.19
N THR A 33 6.31 -2.43 10.25
CA THR A 33 6.20 -3.89 10.12
C THR A 33 4.82 -4.29 9.60
N PHE A 34 3.77 -3.71 10.17
CA PHE A 34 2.39 -3.94 9.76
C PHE A 34 2.13 -3.43 8.34
N GLY A 35 2.65 -2.25 7.99
CA GLY A 35 2.59 -1.71 6.63
C GLY A 35 3.29 -2.62 5.60
N GLY A 36 4.46 -3.16 5.95
CA GLY A 36 5.18 -4.14 5.12
C GLY A 36 4.38 -5.44 4.90
N LEU A 37 3.78 -5.97 5.97
CA LEU A 37 2.89 -7.14 5.90
C LEU A 37 1.68 -6.90 4.99
N LEU A 38 1.04 -5.74 5.12
CA LEU A 38 -0.08 -5.35 4.27
C LEU A 38 0.33 -5.21 2.81
N ASN A 39 1.46 -4.54 2.51
CA ASN A 39 1.94 -4.37 1.14
C ASN A 39 2.19 -5.74 0.46
N GLN A 40 2.81 -6.66 1.20
CA GLN A 40 3.03 -8.03 0.72
C GLN A 40 1.72 -8.80 0.53
N ALA A 41 0.77 -8.68 1.47
CA ALA A 41 -0.55 -9.30 1.34
C ALA A 41 -1.32 -8.76 0.13
N ILE A 42 -1.31 -7.45 -0.11
CA ILE A 42 -1.97 -6.81 -1.26
C ILE A 42 -1.41 -7.35 -2.58
N THR A 43 -0.08 -7.47 -2.70
CA THR A 43 0.57 -8.02 -3.90
C THR A 43 0.10 -9.45 -4.19
N ILE A 44 0.01 -10.30 -3.16
CA ILE A 44 -0.46 -11.69 -3.29
C ILE A 44 -1.94 -11.74 -3.68
N VAL A 45 -2.78 -10.95 -3.01
CA VAL A 45 -4.23 -10.86 -3.27
C VAL A 45 -4.49 -10.35 -4.67
N PHE A 46 -3.70 -9.40 -5.16
CA PHE A 46 -3.79 -8.91 -6.54
C PHE A 46 -3.53 -10.03 -7.54
N GLY A 47 -2.46 -10.81 -7.36
CA GLY A 47 -2.18 -11.98 -8.20
C GLY A 47 -3.32 -13.00 -8.19
N LEU A 48 -3.86 -13.32 -7.00
CA LEU A 48 -5.00 -14.22 -6.86
C LEU A 48 -6.29 -13.67 -7.51
N ALA A 49 -6.54 -12.36 -7.39
CA ALA A 49 -7.70 -11.70 -7.99
C ALA A 49 -7.66 -11.78 -9.52
N VAL A 50 -6.50 -11.58 -10.13
CA VAL A 50 -6.31 -11.73 -11.58
C VAL A 50 -6.57 -13.17 -12.02
N VAL A 51 -6.02 -14.15 -11.31
CA VAL A 51 -6.27 -15.58 -11.61
C VAL A 51 -7.76 -15.92 -11.47
N TYR A 52 -8.42 -15.46 -10.41
CA TYR A 52 -9.85 -15.69 -10.18
C TYR A 52 -10.73 -15.02 -11.23
N PHE A 53 -10.34 -13.84 -11.71
CA PHE A 53 -11.01 -13.12 -12.79
C PHE A 53 -10.97 -13.92 -14.10
N PHE A 54 -9.80 -14.41 -14.51
CA PHE A 54 -9.67 -15.26 -15.70
C PHE A 54 -10.41 -16.60 -15.54
N TRP A 55 -10.39 -17.20 -14.34
CA TRP A 55 -11.17 -18.40 -14.05
C TRP A 55 -12.68 -18.16 -14.21
N GLY A 56 -13.18 -17.02 -13.75
CA GLY A 56 -14.57 -16.61 -13.92
C GLY A 56 -14.97 -16.46 -15.39
N ILE A 57 -14.10 -15.86 -16.20
CA ILE A 57 -14.31 -15.75 -17.66
C ILE A 57 -14.34 -17.13 -18.31
N GLY A 58 -13.37 -17.98 -18.01
CA GLY A 58 -13.30 -19.35 -18.54
C GLY A 58 -14.56 -20.15 -18.24
N GLN A 59 -15.02 -20.12 -16.99
CA GLN A 59 -16.27 -20.77 -16.57
C GLN A 59 -17.50 -20.25 -17.33
N PHE A 60 -17.60 -18.93 -17.53
CA PHE A 60 -18.70 -18.32 -18.27
C PHE A 60 -18.72 -18.72 -19.74
N VAL A 61 -17.55 -18.77 -20.39
CA VAL A 61 -17.43 -19.15 -21.81
C VAL A 61 -17.70 -20.65 -22.00
N LEU A 62 -17.15 -21.50 -21.14
CA LEU A 62 -17.32 -22.97 -21.25
C LEU A 62 -18.78 -23.41 -21.04
N HIS A 63 -19.53 -22.71 -20.20
CA HIS A 63 -20.92 -23.05 -19.91
C HIS A 63 -21.93 -22.13 -20.61
N ALA A 64 -21.53 -21.46 -21.70
CA ALA A 64 -22.37 -20.52 -22.44
C ALA A 64 -23.67 -21.13 -23.02
N GLY A 65 -23.78 -22.46 -23.06
CA GLY A 65 -24.99 -23.19 -23.50
C GLY A 65 -26.03 -23.47 -22.40
N ASP A 66 -25.67 -23.38 -21.12
CA ASP A 66 -26.57 -23.71 -19.99
C ASP A 66 -26.96 -22.45 -19.22
N GLN A 67 -28.24 -22.06 -19.24
CA GLN A 67 -28.70 -20.81 -18.61
C GLN A 67 -28.34 -20.70 -17.12
N LYS A 68 -28.37 -21.80 -16.35
CA LYS A 68 -28.04 -21.75 -14.91
C LYS A 68 -26.58 -21.44 -14.69
N MET A 69 -25.71 -22.16 -15.40
CA MET A 69 -24.26 -22.03 -15.24
C MET A 69 -23.73 -20.69 -15.79
N ARG A 70 -24.43 -20.11 -16.77
CA ARG A 70 -24.14 -18.75 -17.25
C ARG A 70 -24.38 -17.69 -16.19
N ASP A 71 -25.48 -17.78 -15.46
CA ASP A 71 -25.81 -16.77 -14.44
C ASP A 71 -24.87 -16.86 -13.24
N GLU A 72 -24.40 -18.06 -12.91
CA GLU A 72 -23.31 -18.26 -11.94
C GLU A 72 -21.98 -17.69 -12.45
N GLY A 73 -21.62 -17.97 -13.71
CA GLY A 73 -20.40 -17.43 -14.35
C GLY A 73 -20.39 -15.90 -14.38
N LYS A 74 -21.52 -15.27 -14.73
CA LYS A 74 -21.68 -13.79 -14.70
C LYS A 74 -21.46 -13.24 -13.29
N LYS A 75 -22.01 -13.89 -12.26
CA LYS A 75 -21.77 -13.49 -10.87
C LYS A 75 -20.28 -13.55 -10.53
N LYS A 76 -19.57 -14.62 -10.89
CA LYS A 76 -18.13 -14.74 -10.61
C LYS A 76 -17.29 -13.67 -11.33
N ILE A 77 -17.62 -13.37 -12.58
CA ILE A 77 -16.99 -12.26 -13.31
C ILE A 77 -17.24 -10.94 -12.59
N LEU A 78 -18.49 -10.65 -12.22
CA LEU A 78 -18.86 -9.40 -11.55
C LEU A 78 -18.08 -9.22 -10.23
N TRP A 79 -17.98 -10.26 -9.41
CA TRP A 79 -17.17 -10.25 -8.19
C TRP A 79 -15.68 -10.01 -8.47
N GLY A 80 -15.13 -10.62 -9.53
CA GLY A 80 -13.75 -10.38 -9.96
C GLY A 80 -13.51 -8.95 -10.45
N VAL A 81 -14.43 -8.40 -11.26
CA VAL A 81 -14.35 -7.01 -11.76
C VAL A 81 -14.43 -6.01 -10.61
N ILE A 82 -15.33 -6.22 -9.65
CA ILE A 82 -15.47 -5.33 -8.48
C ILE A 82 -14.17 -5.35 -7.67
N ALA A 83 -13.59 -6.52 -7.41
CA ALA A 83 -12.32 -6.63 -6.70
C ALA A 83 -11.18 -5.90 -7.42
N LEU A 84 -11.06 -6.09 -8.74
CA LEU A 84 -10.04 -5.41 -9.55
C LEU A 84 -10.26 -3.89 -9.57
N PHE A 85 -11.50 -3.45 -9.74
CA PHE A 85 -11.85 -2.04 -9.76
C PHE A 85 -11.50 -1.34 -8.44
N VAL A 86 -11.83 -1.94 -7.30
CA VAL A 86 -11.50 -1.39 -5.98
C VAL A 86 -9.99 -1.28 -5.80
N MET A 87 -9.23 -2.31 -6.17
CA MET A 87 -7.77 -2.30 -6.07
C MET A 87 -7.13 -1.18 -6.92
N VAL A 88 -7.55 -1.06 -8.18
CA VAL A 88 -7.04 -0.02 -9.09
C VAL A 88 -7.48 1.38 -8.63
N SER A 89 -8.71 1.52 -8.14
CA SER A 89 -9.25 2.81 -7.68
C SER A 89 -8.50 3.34 -6.46
N ILE A 90 -8.25 2.50 -5.45
CA ILE A 90 -7.48 2.89 -4.27
C ILE A 90 -6.07 3.33 -4.67
N TRP A 91 -5.39 2.56 -5.51
CA TRP A 91 -4.04 2.89 -5.97
C TRP A 91 -3.97 4.14 -6.84
N GLY A 92 -4.95 4.33 -7.71
CA GLY A 92 -5.06 5.54 -8.53
C GLY A 92 -5.23 6.80 -7.67
N ILE A 93 -6.05 6.72 -6.61
CA ILE A 93 -6.24 7.83 -5.67
C ILE A 93 -4.97 8.09 -4.84
N VAL A 94 -4.34 7.03 -4.31
CA VAL A 94 -3.09 7.15 -3.54
C VAL A 94 -2.00 7.80 -4.37
N LYS A 95 -1.83 7.37 -5.63
CA LYS A 95 -0.89 7.98 -6.57
C LYS A 95 -1.25 9.44 -6.87
N PHE A 96 -2.50 9.73 -7.17
CA PHE A 96 -2.94 11.10 -7.47
C PHE A 96 -2.62 12.07 -6.32
N ILE A 97 -2.85 11.63 -5.08
CA ILE A 97 -2.52 12.41 -3.89
C ILE A 97 -0.99 12.49 -3.70
N GLY A 98 -0.26 11.38 -3.91
CA GLY A 98 1.21 11.35 -3.85
C GLY A 98 1.84 12.35 -4.80
N ASP A 99 1.44 12.32 -6.07
CA ASP A 99 1.92 13.23 -7.12
C ASP A 99 1.61 14.70 -6.76
N THR A 100 0.45 14.97 -6.16
CA THR A 100 0.06 16.32 -5.71
C THR A 100 0.91 16.82 -4.53
N LEU A 101 1.35 15.91 -3.65
CA LEU A 101 2.16 16.23 -2.48
C LEU A 101 3.67 16.10 -2.72
N GLY A 102 4.09 15.69 -3.92
CA GLY A 102 5.49 15.44 -4.26
C GLY A 102 6.07 14.22 -3.54
N VAL A 103 5.22 13.24 -3.21
CA VAL A 103 5.59 11.99 -2.55
C VAL A 103 5.52 10.86 -3.56
N GLU A 104 6.64 10.19 -3.79
CA GLU A 104 6.69 9.02 -4.67
C GLU A 104 6.00 7.84 -4.01
N THR A 105 4.94 7.34 -4.65
CA THR A 105 4.15 6.21 -4.16
C THR A 105 4.45 4.98 -5.00
N ASP A 106 5.09 3.97 -4.39
CA ASP A 106 5.47 2.73 -5.06
C ASP A 106 4.29 1.76 -5.22
N ILE A 107 3.92 1.44 -6.46
CA ILE A 107 2.91 0.41 -6.74
C ILE A 107 3.41 -0.95 -6.19
N PRO A 108 2.59 -1.71 -5.45
CA PRO A 108 2.92 -3.05 -4.97
C PRO A 108 3.41 -3.90 -6.13
N GLY A 109 4.65 -4.41 -6.02
CA GLY A 109 5.35 -5.07 -7.11
C GLY A 109 6.58 -4.31 -7.64
N GLY A 110 6.88 -3.12 -7.12
CA GLY A 110 8.14 -2.42 -7.38
C GLY A 110 8.30 -1.91 -8.81
N LEU A 111 7.18 -1.73 -9.53
CA LEU A 111 7.20 -1.06 -10.81
C LEU A 111 7.33 0.44 -10.55
N PRO A 112 8.46 1.08 -10.92
CA PRO A 112 8.60 2.52 -10.78
C PRO A 112 7.46 3.19 -11.56
N ALA A 113 6.87 4.20 -10.93
CA ALA A 113 5.83 4.99 -11.57
C ALA A 113 6.37 5.51 -12.92
N PRO A 114 5.56 5.47 -14.00
CA PRO A 114 5.91 6.21 -15.20
C PRO A 114 6.05 7.67 -14.81
N ASP A 115 7.25 8.19 -15.03
CA ASP A 115 7.58 9.58 -14.76
C ASP A 115 6.93 10.46 -15.84
N PHE A 116 5.92 11.22 -15.44
CA PHE A 116 5.23 12.18 -16.30
C PHE A 116 5.72 13.61 -16.05
N ARG A 117 6.63 13.78 -15.10
CA ARG A 117 7.32 15.04 -14.86
C ARG A 117 8.40 15.09 -15.92
N GLY A 118 8.41 16.15 -16.73
CA GLY A 118 9.24 16.23 -17.94
C GLY A 118 10.76 16.28 -17.69
N ASP A 119 11.24 15.96 -16.49
CA ASP A 119 12.64 15.78 -16.17
C ASP A 119 13.08 14.36 -16.52
N VAL A 120 13.42 14.19 -17.79
CA VAL A 120 14.13 13.00 -18.28
C VAL A 120 15.29 12.70 -17.32
N VAL A 121 15.17 11.65 -16.50
CA VAL A 121 16.31 11.10 -15.75
C VAL A 121 17.26 10.53 -16.80
N LEU A 122 18.15 11.39 -17.29
CA LEU A 122 19.17 10.98 -18.25
C LEU A 122 20.06 9.96 -17.54
N PRO A 123 20.31 8.79 -18.16
CA PRO A 123 21.28 7.84 -17.63
C PRO A 123 22.62 8.57 -17.41
N PRO A 124 23.40 8.20 -16.38
CA PRO A 124 24.66 8.86 -16.01
C PRO A 124 25.82 8.67 -17.01
N GLY A 125 25.52 8.69 -18.31
CA GLY A 125 26.46 8.70 -19.44
C GLY A 125 26.18 9.77 -20.49
N ASP A 126 25.01 10.43 -20.50
CA ASP A 126 24.58 11.31 -21.61
C ASP A 126 24.64 12.81 -21.26
N ARG A 127 25.50 13.19 -20.31
CA ARG A 127 25.80 14.61 -19.99
C ARG A 127 27.09 15.05 -20.66
N THR A 128 27.04 15.25 -21.98
CA THR A 128 28.03 16.06 -22.72
C THR A 128 27.31 17.13 -23.51
#